data_AF-A0AA37KWE8-F1
#
_entry.id   AF-A0AA37KWE8-F1
#
_cell.length_a   1.000
_cell.length_b   1.000
_cell.length_c   1.000
_cell.angle_alpha   90.00
_cell.angle_beta   90.00
_cell.angle_gamma   90.00
#
_symmetry.space_group_name_H-M   'P 1'
#
loop_
_entity.id
_entity.type
_entity.pdbx_description
1 polymer ?
#
loop_
_entity_poly.entity_id
_entity_poly.type
_entity_poly.pdbx_seq_one_letter_code
_entity_poly.pdbx_strand_id
1 'polypeptide(L)'
;MIWKAASIAYANNPLEWIDPVGLQRKRKRSTTKTCGCSLPCITIDSSKYPETAQHVKDAIAAGHPDEVTIDRPGAKARRKASLKGIKTKVNKDRAEYPPAMFKEGGAGADVKHIDPCDNRGAGSCMGHQCKKYPDGTKVKIKVK
;
A
#
# COMPACT_ATOMS: atom_id res chain seq x y z
N MET A 1 -26.69 -56.90 -14.58
CA MET A 1 -25.32 -56.59 -15.05
C MET A 1 -25.24 -55.09 -15.32
N ILE A 2 -24.61 -54.35 -14.42
CA ILE A 2 -24.56 -52.88 -14.45
C ILE A 2 -23.20 -52.47 -15.02
N TRP A 3 -23.19 -51.79 -16.16
CA TRP A 3 -21.99 -51.16 -16.72
C TRP A 3 -21.77 -49.82 -16.01
N LYS A 4 -20.65 -49.64 -15.32
CA LYS A 4 -20.16 -48.32 -14.90
C LYS A 4 -19.11 -47.85 -15.90
N ALA A 5 -19.46 -46.85 -16.70
CA ALA A 5 -18.47 -46.09 -17.47
C ALA A 5 -17.63 -45.24 -16.50
N ALA A 6 -16.32 -45.47 -16.49
CA ALA A 6 -15.37 -44.62 -15.79
C ALA A 6 -14.99 -43.44 -16.70
N SER A 7 -15.38 -42.23 -16.29
CA SER A 7 -15.02 -41.00 -16.99
C SER A 7 -13.58 -40.62 -16.61
N ILE A 8 -12.65 -40.70 -17.55
CA ILE A 8 -11.27 -40.22 -17.40
C ILE A 8 -11.30 -38.69 -17.54
N ALA A 9 -10.98 -37.98 -16.47
CA ALA A 9 -10.78 -36.53 -16.51
C ALA A 9 -9.35 -36.22 -16.97
N TYR A 10 -9.22 -35.45 -18.06
CA TYR A 10 -7.94 -34.93 -18.54
C TYR A 10 -7.45 -33.80 -17.62
N ALA A 11 -6.15 -33.82 -17.28
CA ALA A 11 -5.50 -32.72 -16.58
C ALA A 11 -5.26 -31.55 -17.55
N ASN A 12 -5.88 -30.41 -17.26
CA ASN A 12 -5.63 -29.15 -17.97
C ASN A 12 -4.25 -28.61 -17.57
N ASN A 13 -3.19 -29.01 -18.30
CA ASN A 13 -1.93 -28.28 -18.55
C ASN A 13 -0.71 -29.25 -18.58
N PRO A 14 -0.13 -29.55 -19.75
CA PRO A 14 0.93 -30.55 -19.88
C PRO A 14 2.36 -30.08 -19.52
N LEU A 15 2.52 -28.88 -18.92
CA LEU A 15 3.84 -28.31 -18.60
C LEU A 15 4.13 -28.13 -17.10
N GLU A 16 3.22 -28.51 -16.20
CA GLU A 16 3.47 -28.40 -14.76
C GLU A 16 4.08 -29.70 -14.20
N TRP A 17 5.36 -29.62 -13.82
CA TRP A 17 6.06 -30.64 -13.05
C TRP A 17 5.44 -30.76 -11.66
N ILE A 18 4.82 -31.92 -11.39
CA ILE A 18 4.20 -32.24 -10.10
C ILE A 18 5.30 -32.76 -9.16
N ASP A 19 5.65 -31.98 -8.14
CA ASP A 19 6.65 -32.29 -7.11
C ASP A 19 6.16 -33.46 -6.22
N PRO A 20 6.80 -34.66 -6.28
CA PRO A 20 6.36 -35.85 -5.53
C PRO A 20 6.66 -35.80 -4.03
N VAL A 21 7.46 -34.85 -3.55
CA VAL A 21 7.88 -34.74 -2.13
C VAL A 21 7.12 -33.64 -1.39
N GLY A 22 6.28 -32.86 -2.08
CA GLY A 22 5.41 -31.86 -1.45
C GLY A 22 6.16 -30.73 -0.71
N LEU A 23 7.40 -30.45 -1.12
CA LEU A 23 8.28 -29.47 -0.45
C LEU A 23 8.04 -28.03 -0.93
N GLN A 24 7.17 -27.83 -1.92
CA GLN A 24 6.68 -26.51 -2.31
C GLN A 24 5.73 -25.97 -1.24
N ARG A 25 6.22 -25.04 -0.39
CA ARG A 25 5.39 -24.21 0.50
C ARG A 25 4.35 -23.47 -0.33
N LYS A 26 3.15 -24.06 -0.49
CA LYS A 26 1.98 -23.41 -1.05
C LYS A 26 1.75 -22.13 -0.25
N ARG A 27 2.10 -20.97 -0.82
CA ARG A 27 1.66 -19.68 -0.29
C ARG A 27 0.14 -19.73 -0.29
N LYS A 28 -0.46 -19.85 0.89
CA LYS A 28 -1.92 -19.74 1.06
C LYS A 28 -2.31 -18.39 0.48
N ARG A 29 -2.92 -18.41 -0.71
CA ARG A 29 -3.58 -17.25 -1.31
C ARG A 29 -4.71 -16.91 -0.35
N SER A 30 -4.53 -15.84 0.43
CA SER A 30 -5.53 -15.38 1.39
C SER A 30 -6.80 -15.05 0.61
N THR A 31 -7.82 -15.88 0.77
CA THR A 31 -9.17 -15.63 0.33
C THR A 31 -9.73 -14.51 1.19
N THR A 32 -9.76 -13.29 0.67
CA THR A 32 -10.41 -12.16 1.32
C THR A 32 -11.92 -12.40 1.35
N LYS A 33 -12.36 -13.02 2.45
CA LYS A 33 -13.75 -13.03 2.91
C LYS A 33 -14.17 -11.57 3.11
N THR A 34 -15.04 -11.08 2.24
CA THR A 34 -15.57 -9.71 2.30
C THR A 34 -16.97 -9.77 2.88
N CYS A 35 -17.13 -9.26 4.10
CA CYS A 35 -18.42 -8.83 4.64
C CYS A 35 -18.18 -7.87 5.83
N GLY A 36 -18.65 -6.62 5.69
CA GLY A 36 -18.89 -5.66 6.80
C GLY A 36 -17.84 -4.57 7.01
N CYS A 37 -17.95 -3.46 6.26
CA CYS A 37 -17.39 -2.12 6.54
C CYS A 37 -16.12 -2.02 7.42
N SER A 38 -14.95 -2.34 6.86
CA SER A 38 -13.73 -1.64 7.24
C SER A 38 -12.79 -1.57 6.04
N LEU A 39 -12.42 -0.36 5.64
CA LEU A 39 -11.40 -0.16 4.62
C LEU A 39 -10.09 -0.81 5.07
N PRO A 40 -9.29 -1.37 4.13
CA PRO A 40 -7.96 -1.85 4.44
C PRO A 40 -7.14 -0.78 5.16
N CYS A 41 -6.62 -1.11 6.35
CA CYS A 41 -5.84 -0.18 7.14
C CYS A 41 -4.35 -0.27 6.77
N ILE A 42 -3.73 0.89 6.54
CA ILE A 42 -2.29 1.04 6.37
C ILE A 42 -1.77 1.73 7.63
N THR A 43 -0.92 1.05 8.38
CA THR A 43 -0.48 1.51 9.70
C THR A 43 0.94 2.08 9.65
N ILE A 44 1.13 3.25 10.24
CA ILE A 44 2.45 3.85 10.48
C ILE A 44 2.77 3.67 11.97
N ASP A 45 3.87 3.01 12.26
CA ASP A 45 4.32 2.75 13.63
C ASP A 45 5.00 4.00 14.20
N SER A 46 4.33 4.68 15.13
CA SER A 46 4.84 5.92 15.73
C SER A 46 6.09 5.72 16.60
N SER A 47 6.32 4.50 17.08
CA SER A 47 7.56 4.18 17.82
C SER A 47 8.77 4.10 16.88
N LYS A 48 8.55 3.72 15.62
CA LYS A 48 9.62 3.57 14.60
C LYS A 48 9.85 4.83 13.78
N TYR A 49 8.76 5.55 13.48
CA TYR A 49 8.78 6.72 12.61
C TYR A 49 8.05 7.89 13.28
N PRO A 50 8.55 8.40 14.41
CA PRO A 50 7.86 9.41 15.21
C PRO A 50 7.63 10.73 14.45
N GLU A 51 8.58 11.21 13.64
CA GLU A 51 8.41 12.49 12.93
C GLU A 51 7.34 12.37 11.84
N THR A 52 7.37 11.28 11.06
CA THR A 52 6.35 11.02 10.03
C THR A 52 4.97 10.77 10.66
N ALA A 53 4.91 10.01 11.75
CA ALA A 53 3.68 9.76 12.48
C ALA A 53 3.03 11.06 12.98
N GLN A 54 3.83 12.00 13.50
CA GLN A 54 3.32 13.30 13.92
C GLN A 54 2.82 14.11 12.73
N HIS A 55 3.56 14.17 11.62
CA HIS A 55 3.12 14.86 10.41
C HIS A 55 1.78 14.34 9.88
N VAL A 56 1.57 13.02 9.90
CA VAL A 56 0.29 12.42 9.49
C VAL A 56 -0.84 12.83 10.42
N LYS A 57 -0.61 12.82 11.74
CA LYS A 57 -1.61 13.28 12.73
C LYS A 57 -1.97 14.75 12.52
N ASP A 58 -0.96 15.60 12.35
CA ASP A 58 -1.13 17.04 12.13
C ASP A 58 -1.93 17.29 10.84
N ALA A 59 -1.59 16.60 9.76
CA ALA A 59 -2.25 16.76 8.47
C ALA A 59 -3.73 16.30 8.51
N ILE A 60 -4.03 15.17 9.18
CA ILE A 60 -5.41 14.73 9.37
C ILE A 60 -6.19 15.75 10.22
N ALA A 61 -5.58 16.28 11.28
CA ALA A 61 -6.18 17.32 12.11
C ALA A 61 -6.41 18.64 11.33
N ALA A 62 -5.58 18.94 10.35
CA ALA A 62 -5.74 20.06 9.43
C ALA A 62 -6.81 19.83 8.34
N GLY A 63 -7.46 18.66 8.32
CA GLY A 63 -8.55 18.33 7.39
C GLY A 63 -8.14 17.54 6.16
N HIS A 64 -6.90 17.04 6.08
CA HIS A 64 -6.52 16.10 5.04
C HIS A 64 -7.20 14.73 5.23
N PRO A 65 -7.58 14.04 4.15
CA PRO A 65 -8.30 12.78 4.25
C PRO A 65 -7.41 11.67 4.85
N ASP A 66 -7.96 10.94 5.80
CA ASP A 66 -7.37 9.69 6.33
C ASP A 66 -7.71 8.48 5.46
N GLU A 67 -8.74 8.60 4.61
CA GLU A 67 -9.16 7.62 3.61
C GLU A 67 -8.69 8.05 2.22
N VAL A 68 -7.79 7.25 1.64
CA VAL A 68 -7.08 7.58 0.41
C VAL A 68 -7.19 6.46 -0.61
N THR A 69 -7.13 6.79 -1.88
CA THR A 69 -7.28 5.87 -3.01
C THR A 69 -5.93 5.63 -3.65
N ILE A 70 -5.50 4.37 -3.76
CA ILE A 70 -4.22 4.04 -4.39
C ILE A 70 -4.27 4.37 -5.89
N ASP A 71 -3.37 5.24 -6.35
CA ASP A 71 -3.21 5.55 -7.78
C ASP A 71 -1.72 5.82 -8.09
N ARG A 72 -1.00 4.74 -8.42
CA ARG A 72 0.45 4.77 -8.65
C ARG A 72 0.87 5.52 -9.92
N PRO A 73 0.18 5.39 -11.08
CA PRO A 73 0.62 6.05 -12.32
C PRO A 73 0.72 7.57 -12.21
N GLY A 74 -0.17 8.22 -11.44
CA GLY A 74 -0.17 9.68 -11.25
C GLY A 74 0.89 10.23 -10.29
N ALA A 75 1.68 9.37 -9.63
CA ALA A 75 2.51 9.79 -8.50
C ALA A 75 3.59 10.84 -8.84
N LYS A 76 4.21 10.72 -10.02
CA LYS A 76 5.23 11.69 -10.46
C LYS A 76 4.65 13.10 -10.65
N ALA A 77 3.46 13.19 -11.24
CA ALA A 77 2.78 14.46 -11.47
C ALA A 77 2.33 15.10 -10.14
N ARG A 78 1.76 14.31 -9.24
CA ARG A 78 1.36 14.77 -7.89
C ARG A 78 2.54 15.29 -7.09
N ARG A 79 3.65 14.53 -7.05
CA ARG A 79 4.88 14.96 -6.36
C ARG A 79 5.45 16.27 -6.90
N LYS A 80 5.35 16.50 -8.21
CA LYS A 80 5.73 17.79 -8.81
C LYS A 80 4.81 18.92 -8.36
N ALA A 81 3.51 18.65 -8.23
CA ALA A 81 2.51 19.63 -7.82
C ALA A 81 2.60 19.99 -6.34
N SER A 82 2.72 19.01 -5.44
CA SER A 82 2.87 19.20 -4.00
C SER A 82 4.15 19.96 -3.64
N LEU A 83 5.27 19.63 -4.31
CA LEU A 83 6.57 20.21 -4.00
C LEU A 83 6.87 21.53 -4.72
N LYS A 84 5.90 22.07 -5.48
CA LYS A 84 6.08 23.31 -6.25
C LYS A 84 6.32 24.48 -5.29
N GLY A 85 7.46 25.15 -5.42
CA GLY A 85 7.83 26.31 -4.59
C GLY A 85 8.45 25.98 -3.23
N ILE A 86 8.50 24.70 -2.84
CA ILE A 86 9.08 24.28 -1.55
C ILE A 86 10.56 23.99 -1.73
N LYS A 87 11.42 24.81 -1.11
CA LYS A 87 12.88 24.61 -1.17
C LYS A 87 13.29 23.32 -0.45
N THR A 88 14.33 22.68 -1.00
CA THR A 88 15.03 21.59 -0.32
C THR A 88 15.81 22.13 0.88
N LYS A 89 15.95 21.32 1.93
CA LYS A 89 16.81 21.62 3.08
C LYS A 89 17.87 20.52 3.18
N VAL A 90 19.08 20.90 3.59
CA VAL A 90 20.16 19.94 3.81
C VAL A 90 19.74 18.96 4.90
N ASN A 91 20.04 17.67 4.71
CA ASN A 91 19.72 16.58 5.65
C ASN A 91 18.23 16.45 6.03
N LYS A 92 17.31 16.91 5.17
CA LYS A 92 15.87 16.74 5.38
C LYS A 92 15.17 16.37 4.08
N ASP A 93 14.26 15.41 4.17
CA ASP A 93 13.36 15.07 3.07
C ASP A 93 12.06 15.89 3.18
N ARG A 94 11.42 16.16 2.05
CA ARG A 94 10.09 16.78 2.00
C ARG A 94 9.06 15.66 2.03
N ALA A 95 8.49 15.40 3.21
CA ALA A 95 7.41 14.45 3.39
C ALA A 95 6.09 15.10 2.96
N GLU A 96 5.24 14.37 2.27
CA GLU A 96 3.96 14.87 1.73
C GLU A 96 2.80 14.06 2.32
N TYR A 97 1.72 14.73 2.73
CA TYR A 97 0.47 14.10 3.11
C TYR A 97 -0.76 14.82 2.49
N PRO A 98 -1.64 14.12 1.74
CA PRO A 98 -1.57 12.70 1.39
C PRO A 98 -0.38 12.38 0.47
N PRO A 99 0.26 11.20 0.62
CA PRO A 99 1.40 10.82 -0.22
C PRO A 99 1.05 10.77 -1.70
N ALA A 100 2.00 11.16 -2.56
CA ALA A 100 1.79 11.25 -4.01
C ALA A 100 1.33 9.93 -4.69
N MET A 101 1.53 8.77 -4.07
CA MET A 101 1.02 7.49 -4.59
C MET A 101 -0.50 7.31 -4.46
N PHE A 102 -1.17 8.22 -3.77
CA PHE A 102 -2.62 8.25 -3.63
C PHE A 102 -3.23 9.33 -4.53
N LYS A 103 -4.51 9.15 -4.88
CA LYS A 103 -5.25 10.05 -5.77
C LYS A 103 -5.41 11.45 -5.16
N GLU A 104 -5.60 11.50 -3.86
CA GLU A 104 -5.84 12.68 -3.02
C GLU A 104 -4.56 13.48 -2.74
N GLY A 105 -3.39 12.93 -3.08
CA GLY A 105 -2.13 13.66 -2.98
C GLY A 105 -1.94 14.69 -4.09
N GLY A 106 -0.84 15.44 -4.01
CA GLY A 106 -0.46 16.42 -5.03
C GLY A 106 -0.76 17.85 -4.62
N ALA A 107 -1.48 18.60 -5.45
CA ALA A 107 -1.75 20.01 -5.17
C ALA A 107 -2.56 20.14 -3.86
N GLY A 108 -2.05 20.95 -2.93
CA GLY A 108 -2.66 21.14 -1.62
C GLY A 108 -2.33 20.04 -0.60
N ALA A 109 -1.41 19.12 -0.88
CA ALA A 109 -0.87 18.24 0.16
C ALA A 109 -0.06 19.04 1.19
N ASP A 110 -0.17 18.68 2.47
CA ASP A 110 0.70 19.21 3.51
C ASP A 110 2.12 18.68 3.31
N VAL A 111 3.11 19.56 3.48
CA VAL A 111 4.51 19.23 3.24
C VAL A 111 5.37 19.71 4.40
N LYS A 112 6.03 18.76 5.05
CA LYS A 112 6.94 19.00 6.19
C LYS A 112 8.34 18.49 5.89
N HIS A 113 9.35 19.22 6.36
CA HIS A 113 10.74 18.76 6.31
C HIS A 113 10.97 17.77 7.46
N ILE A 114 11.23 16.51 7.14
CA ILE A 114 11.39 15.40 8.08
C ILE A 114 12.78 14.77 7.93
N ASP A 115 13.28 14.16 9.00
CA ASP A 115 14.49 13.34 8.94
C ASP A 115 14.42 12.31 7.79
N PRO A 116 15.44 12.23 6.91
CA PRO A 116 15.41 11.32 5.77
C PRO A 116 15.29 9.85 6.15
N CYS A 117 15.87 9.41 7.27
CA CYS A 117 15.78 8.03 7.72
C CYS A 117 14.35 7.67 8.14
N ASP A 118 13.74 8.54 8.95
CA ASP A 118 12.34 8.41 9.40
C ASP A 118 11.38 8.37 8.20
N ASN A 119 11.45 9.39 7.33
CA ASN A 119 10.55 9.53 6.18
C ASN A 119 10.67 8.37 5.17
N ARG A 120 11.89 7.97 4.82
CA ARG A 120 12.11 6.86 3.86
C ARG A 120 11.70 5.52 4.44
N GLY A 121 11.94 5.32 5.73
CA GLY A 121 11.49 4.13 6.47
C GLY A 121 9.97 4.02 6.47
N ALA A 122 9.28 5.10 6.86
CA ALA A 122 7.82 5.17 6.85
C ALA A 122 7.25 4.95 5.44
N GLY A 123 7.81 5.64 4.44
CA GLY A 123 7.41 5.49 3.03
C GLY A 123 7.59 4.07 2.50
N SER A 124 8.71 3.40 2.84
CA SER A 124 8.94 2.01 2.48
C SER A 124 7.94 1.08 3.16
N CYS A 125 7.69 1.25 4.46
CA CYS A 125 6.73 0.44 5.22
C CYS A 125 5.31 0.56 4.65
N MET A 126 4.86 1.80 4.42
CA MET A 126 3.55 2.11 3.82
C MET A 126 3.45 1.53 2.40
N GLY A 127 4.48 1.71 1.58
CA GLY A 127 4.53 1.16 0.22
C GLY A 127 4.44 -0.37 0.21
N HIS A 128 5.15 -1.06 1.10
CA HIS A 128 5.06 -2.51 1.25
C HIS A 128 3.67 -2.97 1.66
N GLN A 129 3.02 -2.27 2.59
CA GLN A 129 1.63 -2.56 2.96
C GLN A 129 0.66 -2.31 1.81
N CYS A 130 0.93 -1.35 0.92
CA CYS A 130 0.08 -1.08 -0.24
C CYS A 130 0.27 -2.08 -1.39
N LYS A 131 1.41 -2.81 -1.48
CA LYS A 131 1.70 -3.76 -2.58
C LYS A 131 0.65 -4.86 -2.76
N LYS A 132 -0.06 -5.24 -1.68
CA LYS A 132 -1.13 -6.26 -1.72
C LYS A 132 -2.44 -5.75 -2.34
N TYR A 133 -2.56 -4.45 -2.60
CA TYR A 133 -3.79 -3.84 -3.11
C TYR A 133 -3.58 -3.29 -4.54
N PRO A 134 -4.51 -3.58 -5.47
CA PRO A 134 -4.46 -3.01 -6.82
C PRO A 134 -4.73 -1.49 -6.78
N ASP A 135 -4.36 -0.80 -7.86
CA ASP A 135 -4.75 0.59 -8.06
C ASP A 135 -6.29 0.72 -8.04
N GLY A 136 -6.79 1.86 -7.56
CA GLY A 136 -8.22 2.11 -7.32
C GLY A 136 -8.73 1.64 -5.95
N THR A 137 -7.94 0.88 -5.19
CA THR A 137 -8.34 0.46 -3.83
C THR A 137 -8.35 1.65 -2.87
N LYS A 138 -9.46 1.87 -2.18
CA LYS A 138 -9.54 2.79 -1.04
C LYS A 138 -8.93 2.14 0.19
N VAL A 139 -8.08 2.87 0.91
CA VAL A 139 -7.42 2.43 2.14
C VAL A 139 -7.48 3.52 3.19
N LYS A 140 -7.44 3.14 4.47
CA LYS A 140 -7.43 4.08 5.59
C LYS A 140 -6.04 4.12 6.22
N ILE A 141 -5.42 5.29 6.28
CA ILE A 141 -4.13 5.49 6.95
C ILE A 141 -4.39 5.67 8.44
N LYS A 142 -3.67 4.91 9.26
CA LYS A 142 -3.74 5.01 10.72
C LYS A 142 -2.33 5.09 11.29
N VAL A 143 -2.17 5.91 12.32
CA VAL A 143 -0.96 5.91 13.13
C VAL A 143 -1.18 4.96 14.31
N LYS A 144 -0.27 4.01 14.49
CA LYS A 144 -0.26 3.05 15.59
C LYS A 144 0.74 3.47 16.66
#